data_AF-A0A7S2GNJ8-F1
#
_entry.id   AF-A0A7S2GNJ8-F1
#
_cell.length_a   1.000
_cell.length_b   1.000
_cell.length_c   1.000
_cell.angle_alpha   90.00
_cell.angle_beta   90.00
_cell.angle_gamma   90.00
#
_symmetry.space_group_name_H-M   'P 1'
#
loop_
_entity.id
_entity.type
_entity.pdbx_description
1 polymer ?
#
loop_
_entity_poly.entity_id
_entity_poly.type
_entity_poly.pdbx_seq_one_letter_code
_entity_poly.pdbx_strand_id
1 'polypeptide(L)'
;SLPIALMTAELGAMIPEAGGYVVWVHRAFGPFWAHQNALWNLVSNAFDNALYPVMFVDYLRFFPAFRRLVGLKRWIVSISMLGGVTGLNLLGVDVVASASTLFAALVISPFAALTIAGLPSLTLEPLT
;
A
#
# COMPACT_ATOMS: atom_id res chain seq x y z
N SER A 1 -10.59 -0.35 7.91
CA SER A 1 -11.64 -0.66 8.89
C SER A 1 -12.92 0.05 8.48
N LEU A 2 -14.10 -0.52 8.78
CA LEU A 2 -15.40 0.03 8.36
C LEU A 2 -15.60 1.52 8.74
N PRO A 3 -15.28 1.98 9.96
CA PRO A 3 -15.50 3.38 10.34
C PRO A 3 -14.64 4.36 9.53
N ILE A 4 -13.37 4.03 9.28
CA ILE A 4 -12.46 4.88 8.51
C ILE A 4 -12.92 5.00 7.05
N ALA A 5 -13.43 3.90 6.47
CA ALA A 5 -13.93 3.90 5.10
C ALA A 5 -15.16 4.80 4.94
N LEU A 6 -16.13 4.70 5.86
CA LEU A 6 -17.32 5.55 5.85
C LEU A 6 -16.96 7.03 6.10
N MET A 7 -16.11 7.31 7.08
CA MET A 7 -15.63 8.68 7.36
C MET A 7 -14.91 9.28 6.14
N THR A 8 -14.04 8.50 5.48
CA THR A 8 -13.33 8.93 4.27
C THR A 8 -14.29 9.21 3.11
N ALA A 9 -15.33 8.37 2.94
CA ALA A 9 -16.34 8.57 1.90
C ALA A 9 -17.16 9.85 2.15
N GLU A 10 -17.61 10.10 3.39
CA GLU A 10 -18.35 11.31 3.75
C GLU A 10 -17.51 12.58 3.58
N LEU A 11 -16.28 12.60 4.11
CA LEU A 11 -15.39 13.76 4.00
C LEU A 11 -14.95 14.02 2.56
N GLY A 12 -14.66 12.96 1.79
CA GLY A 12 -14.29 13.06 0.39
C GLY A 12 -15.41 13.60 -0.51
N ALA A 13 -16.68 13.28 -0.19
CA ALA A 13 -17.83 13.84 -0.90
C ALA A 13 -18.16 15.28 -0.47
N MET A 14 -17.89 15.64 0.79
CA MET A 14 -18.18 16.96 1.34
C MET A 14 -17.13 18.04 0.99
N ILE A 15 -15.86 17.64 0.83
CA ILE A 15 -14.69 18.53 0.69
C ILE A 15 -14.02 18.24 -0.67
N PRO A 16 -14.37 18.97 -1.76
CA PRO A 16 -13.88 18.72 -3.11
C PRO A 16 -12.41 19.12 -3.35
N GLU A 17 -11.72 19.61 -2.32
CA GLU A 17 -10.32 20.02 -2.38
C GLU A 17 -9.36 18.82 -2.48
N ALA A 18 -8.42 18.89 -3.42
CA ALA A 18 -7.42 17.83 -3.70
C ALA A 18 -6.30 17.72 -2.64
N GLY A 19 -6.60 17.91 -1.36
CA GLY A 19 -5.62 17.85 -0.26
C GLY A 19 -5.90 16.78 0.80
N GLY A 20 -6.97 16.00 0.64
CA GLY A 20 -7.28 14.83 1.47
C GLY A 20 -7.24 15.12 2.97
N TYR A 21 -6.67 14.18 3.73
CA TYR A 21 -6.66 14.21 5.20
C TYR A 21 -6.00 15.47 5.79
N VAL A 22 -5.04 16.11 5.10
CA VAL A 22 -4.44 17.38 5.57
C VAL A 22 -5.46 18.52 5.55
N VAL A 23 -6.25 18.62 4.48
CA VAL A 23 -7.32 19.63 4.36
C VAL A 23 -8.46 19.33 5.35
N TRP A 24 -8.79 18.06 5.55
CA TRP A 24 -9.82 17.67 6.53
C TRP A 24 -9.44 18.11 7.95
N VAL A 25 -8.19 17.85 8.36
CA VAL A 25 -7.67 18.28 9.67
C VAL A 25 -7.58 19.80 9.74
N HIS A 26 -7.17 20.47 8.67
CA HIS A 26 -7.13 21.93 8.61
C HIS A 26 -8.51 22.55 8.86
N ARG A 27 -9.56 22.01 8.23
CA ARG A 27 -10.93 22.51 8.38
C ARG A 27 -11.51 22.25 9.77
N ALA A 28 -11.13 21.14 10.41
CA ALA A 28 -11.64 20.76 11.73
C ALA A 28 -10.89 21.40 12.90
N PHE A 29 -9.56 21.48 12.83
CA PHE A 29 -8.69 21.84 13.96
C PHE A 29 -7.76 23.03 13.70
N GLY A 30 -7.83 23.61 12.50
CA GLY A 30 -7.02 24.76 12.10
C GLY A 30 -5.61 24.41 11.61
N PRO A 31 -4.81 25.44 11.27
CA PRO A 31 -3.54 25.26 10.56
C PRO A 31 -2.50 24.51 11.38
N PHE A 32 -2.35 24.76 12.68
CA PHE A 32 -1.31 24.13 13.51
C PHE A 32 -1.40 22.60 13.47
N TRP A 33 -2.59 22.05 13.69
CA TRP A 33 -2.81 20.59 13.70
C TRP A 33 -2.70 19.97 12.31
N ALA A 34 -3.07 20.70 11.25
CA ALA A 34 -2.86 20.24 9.89
C ALA A 34 -1.36 20.08 9.56
N HIS A 35 -0.52 21.02 9.99
CA HIS A 35 0.94 20.94 9.83
C HIS A 35 1.52 19.76 10.59
N GLN A 36 1.10 19.54 11.84
CA GLN A 36 1.51 18.36 12.60
C GLN A 36 1.10 17.09 11.83
N ASN A 37 -0.17 16.92 11.51
CA ASN A 37 -0.64 15.76 10.77
C ASN A 37 0.14 15.50 9.46
N ALA A 38 0.47 16.55 8.69
CA ALA A 38 1.28 16.42 7.48
C ALA A 38 2.73 15.96 7.79
N LEU A 39 3.36 16.51 8.83
CA LEU A 39 4.71 16.11 9.24
C LEU A 39 4.76 14.66 9.72
N TRP A 40 3.80 14.26 10.55
CA TRP A 40 3.71 12.89 11.06
C TRP A 40 3.47 11.90 9.91
N ASN A 41 2.63 12.26 8.95
CA ASN A 41 2.40 11.45 7.76
C ASN A 41 3.66 11.36 6.88
N LEU A 42 4.37 12.46 6.67
CA LEU A 42 5.63 12.47 5.91
C LEU A 42 6.66 11.52 6.54
N VAL A 43 6.82 11.57 7.86
CA VAL A 43 7.73 10.70 8.60
C VAL A 43 7.31 9.24 8.46
N SER A 44 6.02 8.92 8.64
CA SER A 44 5.50 7.56 8.46
C SER A 44 5.79 7.01 7.05
N ASN A 45 5.46 7.79 6.02
CA ASN A 45 5.70 7.38 4.64
C ASN A 45 7.19 7.19 4.33
N ALA A 46 8.08 7.96 4.95
CA ALA A 46 9.52 7.78 4.76
C ALA A 46 9.98 6.40 5.27
N PHE A 47 9.49 5.97 6.43
CA PHE A 47 9.78 4.64 6.96
C PHE A 47 9.19 3.53 6.09
N ASP A 48 7.93 3.68 5.66
CA ASP A 48 7.27 2.68 4.80
C ASP A 48 8.02 2.50 3.47
N ASN A 49 8.40 3.60 2.82
CA ASN A 49 9.19 3.57 1.58
C ASN A 49 10.59 2.95 1.76
N ALA A 50 11.19 3.06 2.93
CA ALA A 50 12.45 2.38 3.24
C ALA A 50 12.27 0.88 3.50
N LEU A 51 11.10 0.47 4.01
CA LEU A 51 10.80 -0.91 4.36
C LEU A 51 10.41 -1.76 3.15
N TYR A 52 9.59 -1.23 2.23
CA TYR A 52 9.09 -2.00 1.08
C TYR A 52 10.16 -2.68 0.21
N PRO A 53 11.29 -2.05 -0.13
CA PRO A 53 12.32 -2.65 -0.99
C PRO A 53 13.11 -3.73 -0.27
N VAL A 54 13.25 -3.58 1.05
CA VAL A 54 13.86 -4.58 1.92
C VAL A 54 12.97 -5.81 1.95
N MET A 55 11.67 -5.64 2.21
CA MET A 55 10.69 -6.72 2.22
C MET A 55 10.60 -7.41 0.85
N PHE A 56 10.60 -6.65 -0.25
CA PHE A 56 10.55 -7.21 -1.60
C PHE A 56 11.70 -8.18 -1.87
N VAL A 57 12.93 -7.79 -1.53
CA VAL A 57 14.09 -8.68 -1.72
C VAL A 57 14.02 -9.89 -0.78
N ASP A 58 13.54 -9.71 0.45
CA ASP A 58 13.35 -10.83 1.37
C ASP A 58 12.30 -11.83 0.86
N TYR A 59 11.23 -11.37 0.22
CA TYR A 59 10.27 -12.25 -0.47
C TYR A 59 10.87 -12.94 -1.70
N LEU A 60 11.67 -12.24 -2.51
CA LEU A 60 12.34 -12.86 -3.68
C LEU A 60 13.20 -14.06 -3.27
N ARG A 61 13.85 -14.00 -2.11
CA ARG A 61 14.72 -15.09 -1.60
C ARG A 61 13.98 -16.39 -1.32
N PHE A 62 12.65 -16.38 -1.25
CA PHE A 62 11.83 -17.59 -1.18
C PHE A 62 12.01 -18.47 -2.43
N PHE A 63 12.21 -17.85 -3.60
CA PHE A 63 12.44 -18.56 -4.84
C PHE A 63 13.87 -19.10 -4.93
N PRO A 64 14.07 -20.35 -5.38
CA PRO A 64 15.40 -20.99 -5.44
C PRO A 64 16.44 -20.17 -6.22
N ALA A 65 16.04 -19.50 -7.30
CA ALA A 65 16.91 -18.68 -8.15
C ALA A 65 17.52 -17.47 -7.41
N PHE A 66 16.83 -16.95 -6.40
CA PHE A 66 17.18 -15.70 -5.71
C PHE A 66 17.60 -15.92 -4.25
N ARG A 67 17.71 -17.18 -3.79
CA ARG A 67 18.06 -17.53 -2.41
C ARG A 67 19.40 -16.94 -1.95
N ARG A 68 20.35 -16.74 -2.88
CA ARG A 68 21.69 -16.18 -2.63
C ARG A 68 21.79 -14.66 -2.83
N LEU A 69 20.66 -13.92 -2.81
CA LEU A 69 20.68 -12.45 -2.78
C LEU A 69 21.14 -11.95 -1.40
N VAL A 70 22.45 -11.77 -1.24
CA VAL A 70 23.08 -11.24 -0.02
C VAL A 70 24.04 -10.10 -0.35
N GLY A 71 24.35 -9.26 0.66
CA GLY A 71 25.31 -8.16 0.54
C GLY A 71 24.96 -7.18 -0.58
N LEU A 72 25.92 -6.88 -1.45
CA LEU A 72 25.78 -5.91 -2.53
C LEU A 72 24.66 -6.26 -3.52
N LYS A 73 24.42 -7.54 -3.81
CA LYS A 73 23.36 -7.98 -4.75
C LYS A 73 21.97 -7.60 -4.24
N ARG A 74 21.75 -7.69 -2.92
CA ARG A 74 20.49 -7.25 -2.29
C ARG A 74 20.29 -5.75 -2.49
N TRP A 75 21.31 -4.95 -2.22
CA TRP A 75 21.27 -3.49 -2.41
C TRP A 75 20.95 -3.09 -3.84
N ILE A 76 21.60 -3.72 -4.82
CA ILE A 76 21.36 -3.43 -6.25
C ILE A 76 19.90 -3.71 -6.60
N VAL A 77 19.33 -4.85 -6.17
CA VAL A 77 17.93 -5.20 -6.48
C VAL A 77 16.96 -4.23 -5.80
N SER A 78 17.17 -3.88 -4.53
CA SER A 78 16.34 -2.91 -3.81
C SER A 78 16.37 -1.53 -4.47
N ILE A 79 17.55 -1.04 -4.86
CA ILE A 79 17.70 0.26 -5.56
C ILE A 79 17.06 0.19 -6.96
N SER A 80 17.20 -0.93 -7.66
CA SER A 80 16.58 -1.12 -8.97
C SER A 80 15.06 -1.11 -8.88
N MET A 81 14.48 -1.74 -7.85
CA MET A 81 13.05 -1.66 -7.56
C MET A 81 12.62 -0.21 -7.30
N LEU A 82 13.35 0.51 -6.46
CA LEU A 82 13.12 1.94 -6.20
C LEU A 82 13.14 2.76 -7.50
N GLY A 83 14.17 2.58 -8.32
CA GLY A 83 14.30 3.26 -9.60
C GLY A 83 13.14 2.97 -10.53
N GLY A 84 12.67 1.72 -10.58
CA GLY A 84 11.49 1.34 -11.36
C GLY A 84 10.21 2.02 -10.88
N VAL A 85 9.95 2.02 -9.57
CA VAL A 85 8.77 2.70 -8.98
C VAL A 85 8.86 4.21 -9.19
N THR A 86 10.02 4.81 -8.97
CA THR A 86 10.26 6.24 -9.24
C THR A 86 10.04 6.56 -10.72
N GLY A 87 10.55 5.72 -11.63
CA GLY A 87 10.30 5.86 -13.07
C GLY A 87 8.82 5.85 -13.40
N LEU A 88 8.05 4.92 -12.84
CA LEU A 88 6.58 4.88 -13.00
C LEU A 88 5.92 6.17 -12.49
N ASN A 89 6.37 6.72 -11.36
CA ASN A 89 5.85 7.97 -10.82
C ASN A 89 6.18 9.17 -11.72
N LEU A 90 7.35 9.18 -12.36
CA LEU A 90 7.73 10.24 -13.30
C LEU A 90 6.95 10.20 -14.62
N LEU A 91 6.39 9.06 -15.01
CA LEU A 91 5.54 8.92 -16.21
C LEU A 91 4.14 9.54 -16.05
N GLY A 92 3.78 9.95 -14.83
CA GLY A 92 2.54 10.68 -14.56
C GLY A 92 1.48 9.86 -13.83
N VAL A 93 0.49 10.59 -13.29
CA VAL A 93 -0.53 10.04 -12.38
C VAL A 93 -1.43 8.99 -13.04
N ASP A 94 -1.73 9.13 -14.33
CA ASP A 94 -2.62 8.19 -15.05
C ASP A 94 -1.98 6.81 -15.16
N VAL A 95 -0.65 6.76 -15.42
CA VAL A 95 0.12 5.51 -15.49
C VAL A 95 0.16 4.85 -14.12
N VAL A 96 0.41 5.63 -13.07
CA VAL A 96 0.42 5.15 -11.68
C VAL A 96 -0.96 4.60 -11.29
N ALA A 97 -2.04 5.27 -11.66
CA ALA A 97 -3.41 4.84 -11.37
C ALA A 97 -3.75 3.50 -12.06
N SER A 98 -3.36 3.35 -13.33
CA SER A 98 -3.55 2.10 -14.07
C SER A 98 -2.74 0.95 -13.46
N ALA A 99 -1.45 1.17 -13.18
CA ALA A 99 -0.59 0.19 -12.52
C ALA A 99 -1.12 -0.23 -11.13
N SER A 100 -1.60 0.74 -10.34
CA SER A 100 -2.19 0.48 -9.02
C SER A 100 -3.45 -0.39 -9.12
N THR A 101 -4.29 -0.17 -10.13
CA THR A 101 -5.49 -0.99 -10.38
C THR A 101 -5.11 -2.44 -10.71
N LEU A 102 -4.08 -2.63 -11.55
CA LEU A 102 -3.54 -3.96 -11.84
C LEU A 102 -2.98 -4.64 -10.58
N PHE A 103 -2.17 -3.94 -9.79
CA PHE A 103 -1.63 -4.49 -8.54
C PHE A 103 -2.72 -4.83 -7.53
N ALA A 104 -3.78 -4.02 -7.42
CA ALA A 104 -4.91 -4.33 -6.56
C ALA A 104 -5.59 -5.65 -6.98
N ALA A 105 -5.84 -5.86 -8.28
CA ALA A 105 -6.38 -7.12 -8.79
C ALA A 105 -5.45 -8.31 -8.49
N LEU A 106 -4.14 -8.14 -8.72
CA LEU A 106 -3.14 -9.18 -8.44
C LEU A 106 -3.09 -9.54 -6.95
N VAL A 107 -3.11 -8.56 -6.05
CA VAL A 107 -3.06 -8.78 -4.59
C VAL A 107 -4.32 -9.46 -4.08
N ILE A 108 -5.49 -9.12 -4.62
CA ILE A 108 -6.78 -9.74 -4.23
C ILE A 108 -6.89 -11.17 -4.77
N SER A 109 -6.31 -11.46 -5.95
CA SER A 109 -6.46 -12.76 -6.62
C SER A 109 -6.10 -14.01 -5.79
N PRO A 110 -4.97 -14.09 -5.04
CA PRO A 110 -4.69 -15.28 -4.22
C PRO A 110 -5.69 -15.46 -3.08
N PHE A 111 -6.18 -14.37 -2.47
CA PHE A 111 -7.21 -14.48 -1.43
C PHE A 111 -8.51 -15.01 -2.01
N ALA A 112 -8.95 -14.47 -3.15
CA ALA A 112 -10.14 -14.98 -3.84
C ALA A 112 -10.00 -16.46 -4.22
N ALA A 113 -8.84 -16.84 -4.78
CA ALA A 113 -8.56 -18.23 -5.15
C ALA A 113 -8.57 -19.17 -3.94
N LEU A 114 -7.92 -18.78 -2.84
CA LEU A 114 -7.90 -19.57 -1.60
C LEU A 114 -9.29 -19.66 -0.96
N THR A 115 -10.09 -18.59 -0.98
CA THR A 115 -11.46 -18.62 -0.49
C THR A 115 -12.31 -19.60 -1.30
N ILE A 116 -12.25 -19.54 -2.64
CA ILE A 116 -13.02 -20.45 -3.52
C ILE A 116 -12.55 -21.90 -3.33
N ALA A 117 -11.24 -22.13 -3.27
CA ALA A 117 -10.67 -23.47 -3.06
C ALA A 117 -10.97 -24.04 -1.67
N GLY A 118 -11.16 -23.18 -0.66
CA GLY A 118 -11.49 -23.57 0.71
C GLY A 118 -12.97 -23.84 0.97
N LEU A 119 -13.89 -23.35 0.12
CA LEU A 119 -15.34 -23.57 0.26
C LEU A 119 -15.72 -25.07 0.39
N PRO A 120 -15.16 -26.01 -0.38
CA PRO A 120 -15.49 -27.43 -0.26
C PRO A 120 -15.00 -28.08 1.06
N SER A 121 -14.01 -27.47 1.71
CA SER A 121 -13.41 -27.99 2.97
C SER A 121 -14.10 -27.44 4.23
N LEU A 122 -15.19 -26.70 4.08
CA LEU A 122 -15.99 -26.21 5.20
C LEU A 122 -16.74 -27.37 5.87
N THR A 123 -16.09 -28.04 6.83
CA THR A 123 -16.78 -28.86 7.82
C THR A 123 -17.50 -27.92 8.78
N LEU A 124 -18.80 -27.71 8.55
CA LEU A 124 -19.68 -27.05 9.51
C LEU A 124 -19.78 -27.96 10.73
N GLU A 125 -18.95 -27.73 11.75
CA GLU A 125 -19.23 -28.31 13.07
C GLU A 125 -20.62 -27.83 13.48
N PRO A 126 -21.57 -28.75 13.76
CA PRO A 126 -22.86 -28.35 14.27
C PRO A 126 -22.63 -27.68 15.61
N LEU A 127 -23.00 -26.40 15.71
CA LEU A 127 -23.02 -25.63 16.95
C LEU A 127 -24.06 -26.28 17.89
N THR A 128 -23.65 -27.34 18.60
CA THR A 128 -24.37 -27.90 19.75
C THR A 128 -23.91 -27.23 21.02
#